data_AF-A0A6I1GC11-F1
#
_entry.id   AF-A0A6I1GC11-F1
#
_cell.length_a   1.000
_cell.length_b   1.000
_cell.length_c   1.000
_cell.angle_alpha   90.00
_cell.angle_beta   90.00
_cell.angle_gamma   90.00
#
_symmetry.space_group_name_H-M   'P 1'
#
loop_
_entity.id
_entity.type
_entity.pdbx_description
1 polymer ?
#
loop_
_entity_poly.entity_id
_entity_poly.type
_entity_poly.pdbx_seq_one_letter_code
_entity_poly.pdbx_strand_id
1 'polypeptide(L)' 'MRLPADQFAVYKAEAEQRGTSLADYLTEVLARGHGLPEPEYLHRRHDEHQQVLPLTGTG' A
#
# COMPACT_ATOMS: atom_id res chain seq x y z
N MET A 1 -22.33 1.14 -10.97
CA MET A 1 -21.30 2.05 -10.44
C MET A 1 -19.93 1.49 -10.81
N ARG A 2 -19.19 2.15 -11.70
CA ARG A 2 -17.83 1.74 -12.09
C ARG A 2 -16.91 2.34 -11.03
N LEU A 3 -16.40 1.52 -10.10
CA LEU A 3 -15.29 1.96 -9.24
C LEU A 3 -14.21 2.53 -10.18
N PRO A 4 -13.58 3.69 -9.89
CA PRO A 4 -12.50 4.18 -10.72
C PRO A 4 -11.32 3.22 -10.59
N ALA A 5 -11.32 2.18 -11.42
CA ALA A 5 -10.37 1.08 -11.43
C ALA A 5 -8.92 1.56 -11.64
N ASP A 6 -8.74 2.81 -12.08
CA ASP A 6 -7.44 3.41 -12.32
C ASP A 6 -6.70 3.87 -11.07
N GLN A 7 -7.38 4.30 -10.01
CA GLN A 7 -6.69 4.83 -8.83
C GLN A 7 -5.85 3.75 -8.12
N PHE A 8 -6.39 2.53 -8.06
CA PHE A 8 -5.67 1.39 -7.49
C PHE A 8 -4.45 0.99 -8.34
N ALA A 9 -4.55 1.14 -9.66
CA ALA A 9 -3.44 0.86 -10.58
C ALA A 9 -2.32 1.90 -10.44
N VAL A 10 -2.68 3.17 -10.25
CA VAL A 10 -1.71 4.25 -9.99
C VAL A 10 -0.92 3.96 -8.71
N TYR A 11 -1.61 3.67 -7.61
CA TYR A 11 -0.93 3.38 -6.34
C TYR A 11 -0.08 2.12 -6.41
N LYS A 12 -0.52 1.10 -7.17
CA LYS A 12 0.29 -0.10 -7.41
C LYS A 12 1.57 0.22 -8.18
N ALA A 13 1.47 1.00 -9.26
CA ALA A 13 2.62 1.41 -10.05
C ALA A 13 3.61 2.25 -9.22
N GLU A 14 3.12 3.15 -8.37
CA GLU A 14 3.96 3.95 -7.47
C GLU A 14 4.63 3.10 -6.39
N ALA A 15 3.92 2.11 -5.83
CA ALA A 15 4.49 1.16 -4.88
C ALA A 15 5.61 0.33 -5.54
N GLU A 16 5.37 -0.18 -6.76
CA GLU A 16 6.37 -0.93 -7.54
C GLU A 16 7.60 -0.07 -7.88
N GLN A 17 7.41 1.20 -8.28
CA GLN A 17 8.53 2.13 -8.53
C GLN A 17 9.39 2.39 -7.29
N ARG A 18 8.77 2.37 -6.11
CA ARG A 18 9.47 2.56 -4.83
C ARG A 18 10.02 1.25 -4.25
N GLY A 19 9.73 0.11 -4.87
CA GLY A 19 10.12 -1.21 -4.35
C GLY A 19 9.41 -1.59 -3.05
N THR A 20 8.26 -0.97 -2.75
CA THR A 20 7.48 -1.24 -1.54
C THR A 20 6.19 -2.00 -1.87
N SER A 21 5.54 -2.58 -0.86
CA SER A 21 4.23 -3.20 -1.06
C SER A 21 3.16 -2.14 -1.25
N LEU A 22 2.16 -2.45 -2.06
CA LEU A 22 0.97 -1.61 -2.18
C LEU A 22 0.32 -1.33 -0.81
N ALA A 23 0.29 -2.31 0.10
CA ALA A 23 -0.30 -2.12 1.42
C ALA A 23 0.46 -1.09 2.27
N ASP A 24 1.80 -1.12 2.19
CA ASP A 24 2.68 -0.22 2.91
C ASP A 24 2.62 1.19 2.31
N TYR A 25 2.63 1.26 0.98
CA TYR A 25 2.46 2.50 0.24
C TYR A 25 1.13 3.19 0.56
N LEU A 26 0.02 2.45 0.57
CA LEU A 26 -1.28 2.99 0.95
C LEU A 26 -1.30 3.45 2.42
N THR A 27 -0.62 2.72 3.31
CA THR A 27 -0.49 3.10 4.72
C THR A 27 0.23 4.45 4.86
N GLU A 28 1.34 4.66 4.15
CA GLU A 28 2.03 5.96 4.12
C GLU A 28 1.13 7.08 3.57
N VAL A 29 0.49 6.84 2.42
CA VAL A 29 -0.39 7.82 1.77
C VAL A 29 -1.53 8.23 2.70
N LEU A 30 -2.14 7.27 3.40
CA LEU A 30 -3.19 7.53 4.37
C LEU A 30 -2.65 8.23 5.63
N ALA A 31 -1.53 7.80 6.18
CA ALA A 31 -0.92 8.44 7.34
C ALA A 31 -0.61 9.92 7.06
N ARG A 32 0.02 10.20 5.91
CA ARG A 32 0.32 11.57 5.46
C ARG A 32 -0.94 12.39 5.20
N GLY A 33 -1.93 11.82 4.52
CA GLY A 33 -3.20 12.50 4.22
C GLY A 33 -3.99 12.88 5.47
N HIS A 34 -3.84 12.11 6.55
CA HIS A 34 -4.52 12.34 7.83
C HIS A 34 -3.64 13.01 8.89
N GLY A 35 -2.38 13.35 8.59
CA GLY A 35 -1.43 13.94 9.54
C GLY A 35 -1.08 13.00 10.71
N LEU A 36 -1.23 11.69 10.51
CA LEU A 36 -0.90 10.67 11.49
C LEU A 36 0.58 10.28 11.37
N PRO A 37 1.23 9.89 12.48
CA PRO A 37 2.59 9.35 12.41
C PRO A 37 2.61 8.06 11.58
N GLU A 38 3.64 7.90 10.74
CA GLU A 38 3.84 6.68 9.97
C GLU A 38 4.09 5.48 10.92
N PRO A 39 3.39 4.35 10.74
CA PRO A 39 3.55 3.20 11.62
C PRO A 39 4.96 2.60 11.60
N GLU A 40 5.52 2.28 12.77
CA GLU A 40 6.88 1.75 12.90
C GLU A 40 7.12 0.42 12.15
N TYR A 41 6.07 -0.38 11.92
CA TYR A 41 6.21 -1.65 11.21
C TYR A 41 6.57 -1.48 9.73
N LEU A 42 6.27 -0.32 9.10
CA LEU A 42 6.66 -0.02 7.72
C LEU A 42 8.18 0.02 7.57
N HIS A 43 8.88 0.52 8.58
CA HIS A 43 10.34 0.55 8.61
C HIS A 43 10.97 -0.82 8.79
N ARG A 44 10.30 -1.76 9.49
CA ARG A 44 10.79 -3.14 9.66
C ARG A 44 10.59 -3.99 8.42
N ARG A 45 9.52 -3.72 7.68
CA ARG A 45 9.07 -4.56 6.57
C ARG A 45 9.81 -4.31 5.26
N HIS A 46 10.43 -3.14 5.10
CA HIS A 46 11.28 -2.88 3.94
C HIS A 46 12.42 -3.92 3.78
N ASP A 47 12.85 -4.55 4.89
CA ASP A 47 13.79 -5.68 4.89
C ASP A 47 13.14 -7.07 4.57
N GLU A 48 11.81 -7.21 4.67
CA GLU A 48 11.11 -8.51 4.62
C GLU A 48 10.14 -8.68 3.43
N HIS A 49 10.05 -7.70 2.52
CA HIS A 49 8.96 -7.56 1.54
C HIS A 49 9.00 -8.47 0.29
N GLN A 50 9.03 -9.78 0.51
CA GLN A 50 8.55 -10.79 -0.46
C GLN A 50 7.21 -11.44 -0.09
N GLN A 51 6.54 -11.03 1.00
CA GLN A 51 5.34 -11.73 1.46
C GLN A 51 4.05 -11.16 0.85
N VAL A 52 3.62 -11.87 -0.21
CA VAL A 52 2.33 -11.80 -0.90
C VAL A 52 1.18 -11.86 0.10
N LEU A 53 0.34 -10.82 0.17
CA LEU A 53 -0.94 -10.92 0.88
C LEU A 53 -1.94 -11.70 0.00
N PRO A 54 -2.56 -12.78 0.50
CA PRO A 54 -3.70 -13.39 -0.17
C PRO A 54 -4.89 -12.43 -0.04
N LEU A 55 -5.35 -11.91 -1.18
CA LEU A 55 -6.59 -11.18 -1.31
C LEU A 55 -7.76 -12.16 -1.09
N THR A 56 -8.16 -12.36 0.16
CA THR A 56 -9.42 -13.08 0.49
C THR A 56 -10.46 -12.14 1.08
N GLY A 57 -11.64 -12.16 0.46
CA GLY A 57 -12.90 -11.51 0.89
C GLY A 57 -13.19 -10.23 0.11
N THR A 58 -14.27 -10.08 -0.66
CA THR A 58 -15.65 -10.61 -0.49
C THR A 58 -16.41 -10.60 -1.83
N GLY A 59 -17.27 -11.60 -2.05
CA GLY A 59 -18.28 -11.64 -3.12
C GLY A 59 -18.78 -13.04 -3.41
#